data_AF-A0A2S8W8V5-F1
#
_entry.id   AF-A0A2S8W8V5-F1
#
_cell.length_a   1.000
_cell.length_b   1.000
_cell.length_c   1.000
_cell.angle_alpha   90.00
_cell.angle_beta   90.00
_cell.angle_gamma   90.00
#
_symmetry.space_group_name_H-M   'P 1'
#
loop_
_entity.id
_entity.type
_entity.pdbx_description
1 polymer ?
#
loop_
_entity_poly.entity_id
_entity_poly.type
_entity_poly.pdbx_seq_one_letter_code
_entity_poly.pdbx_strand_id
1 'polypeptide(L)' 'MEISEQVSTWHLFLFLSKWGSLATAAILVVLTVWFAVGAGFVAGAISGVVVFAAGFFALRSKPAH' A
#
# COMPACT_ATOMS: atom_id res chain seq x y z
N MET A 1 9.21 34.21 3.20
CA MET A 1 9.00 33.42 1.98
C MET A 1 7.82 32.51 2.24
N GLU A 2 6.75 32.65 1.46
CA GLU A 2 5.61 31.74 1.53
C GLU A 2 6.01 30.37 0.99
N ILE A 3 5.63 29.31 1.69
CA ILE A 3 5.97 27.91 1.36
C ILE A 3 4.75 27.00 1.23
N SER A 4 3.55 27.57 1.15
CA SER A 4 2.29 26.83 1.14
C SER A 4 2.25 25.77 0.02
N GLU A 5 2.74 26.10 -1.17
CA GLU A 5 2.80 25.18 -2.32
C GLU A 5 3.77 24.02 -2.09
N GLN A 6 4.95 24.28 -1.50
CA GLN A 6 5.91 23.23 -1.15
C GLN A 6 5.34 22.30 -0.07
N VAL A 7 4.63 22.85 0.92
CA VAL A 7 3.98 22.06 1.98
C VAL A 7 2.88 21.16 1.39
N SER A 8 2.05 21.70 0.50
CA SER A 8 1.02 20.93 -0.22
C SER A 8 1.63 19.77 -1.02
N THR A 9 2.69 20.06 -1.79
CA THR A 9 3.41 19.06 -2.59
C THR A 9 4.04 17.99 -1.71
N TRP A 10 4.60 18.37 -0.56
CA TRP A 10 5.17 17.44 0.41
C TRP A 10 4.12 16.49 0.99
N HIS A 11 2.93 17.00 1.34
CA HIS A 11 1.84 16.16 1.81
C HIS A 11 1.35 15.18 0.72
N LEU A 12 1.29 15.62 -0.53
CA LEU A 12 0.95 14.74 -1.65
C LEU A 12 2.00 13.64 -1.83
N PHE A 13 3.29 13.99 -1.77
CA PHE A 13 4.38 13.01 -1.84
C PHE A 13 4.25 11.96 -0.74
N LEU A 14 4.06 12.39 0.51
CA LEU A 14 3.89 11.47 1.64
C LEU A 14 2.67 10.57 1.48
N PHE A 15 1.56 11.11 0.98
CA PHE A 15 0.35 10.34 0.69
C PHE A 15 0.61 9.26 -0.37
N LEU A 16 1.24 9.63 -1.49
CA LEU A 16 1.54 8.71 -2.58
C LEU A 16 2.58 7.67 -2.18
N SER A 17 3.63 8.03 -1.45
CA SER A 17 4.62 7.08 -0.95
C SER A 17 3.99 6.07 0.01
N LYS A 18 3.13 6.53 0.92
CA LYS A 18 2.45 5.68 1.90
C LYS A 18 1.53 4.65 1.24
N TRP A 19 0.63 5.10 0.37
CA TRP A 19 -0.35 4.21 -0.25
C TRP A 19 0.21 3.46 -1.45
N GLY A 20 1.11 4.09 -2.20
CA GLY A 20 1.80 3.49 -3.34
C GLY A 20 2.67 2.32 -2.91
N SER A 21 3.46 2.46 -1.85
CA SER A 21 4.29 1.34 -1.34
C SER A 21 3.45 0.15 -0.87
N LEU A 22 2.31 0.38 -0.21
CA LEU A 22 1.37 -0.68 0.16
C LEU A 22 0.80 -1.39 -1.08
N ALA A 23 0.37 -0.64 -2.09
CA ALA A 23 -0.15 -1.20 -3.34
C ALA A 23 0.93 -2.04 -4.05
N THR A 24 2.16 -1.53 -4.15
CA THR A 24 3.29 -2.26 -4.73
C THR A 24 3.54 -3.57 -3.97
N ALA A 25 3.60 -3.53 -2.63
CA ALA A 25 3.81 -4.73 -1.83
C ALA A 25 2.70 -5.78 -2.03
N ALA A 26 1.43 -5.36 -2.02
CA ALA A 26 0.30 -6.26 -2.23
C ALA A 26 0.33 -6.91 -3.63
N ILE A 27 0.62 -6.12 -4.67
CA ILE A 27 0.74 -6.63 -6.06
C ILE A 27 1.88 -7.63 -6.18
N LEU A 28 3.04 -7.32 -5.58
CA LEU A 28 4.18 -8.25 -5.58
C LEU A 28 3.79 -9.59 -4.95
N VAL A 29 3.08 -9.59 -3.83
CA VAL A 29 2.60 -10.84 -3.20
C VAL A 29 1.65 -11.61 -4.11
N VAL A 30 0.69 -10.95 -4.77
CA VAL A 30 -0.20 -11.61 -5.73
C VAL A 30 0.60 -12.28 -6.82
N LEU A 31 1.52 -11.56 -7.46
CA LEU A 31 2.31 -12.06 -8.58
C LEU A 31 3.27 -13.18 -8.16
N THR A 32 3.91 -13.07 -6.99
CA THR A 32 4.80 -14.10 -6.46
C THR A 32 4.04 -15.38 -6.16
N VAL A 33 2.90 -15.30 -5.46
CA VAL A 33 2.14 -16.51 -5.11
C VAL A 33 1.48 -17.13 -6.35
N TRP A 34 1.02 -16.31 -7.30
CA TRP A 34 0.44 -16.79 -8.54
C TRP A 34 1.49 -17.50 -9.42
N PHE A 35 2.59 -16.82 -9.74
CA PHE A 35 3.52 -17.29 -10.77
C PHE A 35 4.76 -18.02 -10.22
N ALA A 36 5.31 -17.58 -9.09
CA ALA A 36 6.56 -18.13 -8.56
C ALA A 36 6.36 -19.32 -7.61
N VAL A 37 5.29 -19.30 -6.81
CA VAL A 37 4.95 -20.41 -5.89
C VAL A 37 4.17 -21.52 -6.59
N GLY A 38 3.39 -21.20 -7.63
CA GLY A 38 2.54 -22.16 -8.34
C GLY A 38 1.25 -22.52 -7.61
N ALA A 39 0.84 -21.75 -6.60
CA ALA A 39 -0.40 -21.96 -5.85
C ALA A 39 -1.67 -21.50 -6.61
N GLY A 40 -1.49 -20.90 -7.80
CA GLY A 40 -2.56 -20.43 -8.67
C GLY A 40 -3.12 -19.06 -8.29
N PHE A 41 -4.03 -18.56 -9.14
CA PHE A 41 -4.58 -17.21 -9.05
C PHE A 41 -5.31 -16.95 -7.72
N VAL A 42 -6.17 -17.88 -7.29
CA VAL A 42 -7.02 -17.69 -6.09
C VAL A 42 -6.17 -17.54 -4.83
N ALA A 43 -5.14 -18.39 -4.66
CA ALA A 43 -4.21 -18.28 -3.54
C ALA A 43 -3.44 -16.95 -3.58
N GLY A 44 -3.01 -16.51 -4.77
CA GLY A 44 -2.34 -15.22 -4.94
C GLY A 44 -3.23 -14.04 -4.60
N ALA A 45 -4.47 -14.03 -5.11
CA ALA A 45 -5.45 -12.98 -4.84
C ALA A 45 -5.76 -12.86 -3.34
N ILE A 46 -6.03 -13.98 -2.65
CA ILE A 46 -6.28 -13.99 -1.20
C ILE A 46 -5.07 -13.44 -0.45
N SER A 47 -3.86 -13.90 -0.78
CA SER A 47 -2.63 -13.44 -0.11
C SER A 47 -2.42 -11.93 -0.28
N GLY A 48 -2.64 -11.41 -1.49
CA GLY A 48 -2.56 -9.97 -1.75
C GLY A 48 -3.61 -9.16 -0.98
N VAL A 49 -4.86 -9.64 -0.93
CA VAL A 49 -5.95 -8.99 -0.17
C VAL A 49 -5.62 -8.96 1.31
N VAL A 50 -5.09 -10.04 1.88
CA VAL A 50 -4.69 -10.11 3.29
C VAL A 50 -3.60 -9.08 3.59
N VAL A 51 -2.55 -9.01 2.75
CA VAL A 51 -1.45 -8.04 2.92
C VAL A 51 -1.97 -6.60 2.78
N PHE A 52 -2.82 -6.35 1.79
CA PHE A 52 -3.40 -5.03 1.59
C PHE A 52 -4.27 -4.61 2.78
N ALA A 53 -5.15 -5.49 3.26
CA ALA A 53 -6.03 -5.21 4.40
C ALA A 53 -5.23 -4.96 5.69
N ALA A 54 -4.26 -5.83 5.98
CA ALA A 54 -3.39 -5.67 7.14
C ALA A 54 -2.61 -4.34 7.07
N GLY A 55 -2.01 -4.04 5.92
CA GLY A 55 -1.28 -2.79 5.70
C GLY A 55 -2.19 -1.56 5.75
N PHE A 56 -3.43 -1.64 5.25
CA PHE A 56 -4.41 -0.56 5.34
C PHE A 56 -4.73 -0.21 6.79
N PHE A 57 -5.01 -1.20 7.63
CA PHE A 57 -5.27 -0.97 9.06
C PHE A 57 -4.03 -0.52 9.83
N ALA A 58 -2.83 -0.97 9.43
CA ALA A 58 -1.58 -0.51 10.02
C ALA A 58 -1.26 0.95 9.65
N LEU A 59 -1.57 1.35 8.42
CA LEU A 59 -1.24 2.69 7.90
C LEU A 59 -2.35 3.72 8.12
N ARG A 60 -3.62 3.33 8.30
CA ARG A 60 -4.70 4.32 8.50
C ARG A 60 -4.38 5.24 9.68
N SER A 61 -4.65 6.53 9.51
CA SER A 61 -4.50 7.50 10.59
C SER A 61 -5.43 7.12 11.75
N LYS A 62 -4.92 7.13 12.98
CA LYS A 62 -5.76 6.96 14.17
C LYS A 62 -6.47 8.28 14.48
N PRO A 63 -7.69 8.25 15.05
CA PRO A 63 -8.34 9.46 15.56
C PRO A 63 -7.40 10.17 16.54
N ALA A 64 -7.29 11.49 16.44
CA ALA A 64 -6.62 12.28 17.46
C ALA A 64 -7.47 12.21 18.73
N HIS A 65 -6.90 11.70 19.81
CA HIS A 65 -7.49 11.76 21.15
C HIS A 65 -7.41 13.20 21.69
#